data_AF-A0A355GWM0-F1
#
_entry.id   AF-A0A355GWM0-F1
#
_cell.length_a   1.000
_cell.length_b   1.000
_cell.length_c   1.000
_cell.angle_alpha   90.00
_cell.angle_beta   90.00
_cell.angle_gamma   90.00
#
_symmetry.space_group_name_H-M   'P 1'
#
loop_
_entity.id
_entity.type
_entity.pdbx_description
1 polymer ?
#
loop_
_entity_poly.entity_id
_entity_poly.type
_entity_poly.pdbx_seq_one_letter_code
_entity_poly.pdbx_strand_id
1 'polypeptide(L)' 'GVLLLIDAVDGPMPQTRFVLRKALESGLVPIVVINKIDRQGARPWEVVDETMELFIELGADEKQL' A
#
# COMPACT_ATOMS: atom_id res chain seq x y z
N GLY A 1 -2.03 14.37 3.38
CA GLY A 1 -2.31 12.93 3.53
C GLY A 1 -2.25 12.27 2.17
N VAL A 2 -2.10 10.94 2.13
CA VAL A 2 -2.04 10.16 0.89
C VAL A 2 -3.10 9.06 0.94
N LEU A 3 -3.79 8.83 -0.18
CA LEU A 3 -4.68 7.69 -0.37
C LEU A 3 -4.01 6.72 -1.33
N LEU A 4 -3.71 5.52 -0.86
CA LEU A 4 -3.05 4.48 -1.61
C LEU A 4 -4.09 3.46 -2.09
N LEU A 5 -4.47 3.55 -3.37
CA LEU A 5 -5.43 2.63 -3.98
C LEU A 5 -4.70 1.44 -4.61
N ILE A 6 -5.02 0.23 -4.16
CA ILE A 6 -4.36 -1.01 -4.59
C ILE A 6 -5.42 -1.98 -5.13
N ASP A 7 -5.12 -2.67 -6.23
CA ASP A 7 -6.01 -3.69 -6.79
C ASP A 7 -5.93 -4.98 -5.96
N ALA A 8 -7.08 -5.55 -5.59
CA ALA A 8 -7.16 -6.76 -4.77
C ALA A 8 -6.61 -8.01 -5.46
N VAL A 9 -6.40 -7.99 -6.79
CA VAL A 9 -5.84 -9.11 -7.56
C VAL A 9 -4.33 -8.92 -7.74
N ASP A 10 -3.93 -7.75 -8.22
CA ASP A 10 -2.54 -7.51 -8.64
C ASP A 10 -1.62 -7.15 -7.47
N GLY A 11 -2.13 -6.47 -6.44
CA GLY A 11 -1.34 -5.97 -5.33
C GLY A 11 -0.53 -4.68 -5.62
N PRO A 12 0.44 -4.33 -4.77
CA PRO A 12 1.20 -3.09 -4.90
C PRO A 12 2.18 -3.11 -6.08
N MET A 13 1.96 -2.25 -7.07
CA MET A 13 2.79 -2.16 -8.27
C MET A 13 4.11 -1.38 -8.05
N PRO A 14 5.21 -1.71 -8.78
CA PRO A 14 6.51 -1.03 -8.65
C PRO A 14 6.48 0.49 -8.80
N GLN A 15 5.61 1.01 -9.68
CA GLN A 15 5.45 2.44 -9.93
C GLN A 15 4.96 3.20 -8.68
N THR A 16 4.24 2.51 -7.79
CA THR A 16 3.67 3.08 -6.56
C THR A 16 4.73 3.36 -5.49
N ARG A 17 5.86 2.64 -5.54
CA ARG A 17 6.95 2.72 -4.57
C ARG A 17 7.57 4.11 -4.49
N PHE A 18 7.77 4.77 -5.62
CA PHE A 18 8.42 6.09 -5.67
C PHE A 18 7.60 7.18 -4.99
N VAL A 19 6.28 7.20 -5.26
CA VAL A 19 5.37 8.20 -4.68
C VAL A 19 5.15 7.91 -3.19
N LEU A 20 4.97 6.64 -2.83
CA LEU A 20 4.81 6.23 -1.45
C LEU A 20 6.04 6.57 -0.60
N ARG A 21 7.26 6.34 -1.11
CA ARG A 21 8.50 6.73 -0.42
C ARG A 21 8.51 8.21 -0.07
N LYS A 22 8.25 9.09 -1.05
CA LYS A 22 8.22 10.54 -0.83
C LYS A 22 7.15 10.96 0.19
N ALA A 23 6.01 10.27 0.20
CA ALA A 23 4.95 10.53 1.16
C ALA A 23 5.37 10.16 2.58
N LEU A 24 6.01 9.00 2.75
CA LEU A 24 6.54 8.54 4.04
C LEU A 24 7.65 9.45 4.55
N GLU A 25 8.61 9.84 3.69
CA GLU A 25 9.67 10.81 3.99
C GLU A 25 9.12 12.18 4.40
N SER A 26 7.93 12.54 3.90
CA SER A 26 7.23 13.78 4.27
C SER A 26 6.42 13.65 5.57
N GLY A 27 6.51 12.52 6.27
CA GLY A 27 5.75 12.24 7.50
C GLY A 27 4.25 12.12 7.29
N LEU A 28 3.79 11.88 6.05
CA LEU A 28 2.37 11.71 5.77
C LEU A 28 1.93 10.31 6.19
N VAL A 29 0.78 10.22 6.84
CA VAL A 29 0.13 8.94 7.16
C VAL A 29 -0.69 8.50 5.93
N PRO A 30 -0.36 7.37 5.28
CA PRO A 30 -1.13 6.85 4.16
C PRO A 30 -2.41 6.17 4.64
N ILE A 31 -3.49 6.28 3.85
CA ILE A 31 -4.69 5.46 4.01
C ILE A 31 -4.69 4.46 2.86
N VAL A 32 -4.65 3.17 3.17
CA VAL A 32 -4.68 2.09 2.18
C VAL A 32 -6.11 1.71 1.85
N VAL A 33 -6.43 1.63 0.56
CA VAL A 33 -7.73 1.17 0.05
C VAL A 33 -7.50 0.01 -0.90
N ILE A 34 -7.94 -1.17 -0.50
CA ILE A 34 -7.97 -2.35 -1.36
C ILE A 34 -9.24 -2.29 -2.21
N ASN A 35 -9.06 -2.21 -3.52
CA ASN A 35 -10.12 -1.99 -4.51
C ASN A 35 -10.37 -3.24 -5.35
N LYS A 36 -11.57 -3.32 -5.92
CA LYS A 36 -12.01 -4.41 -6.81
C LYS A 36 -12.02 -5.80 -6.17
N ILE A 37 -12.38 -5.86 -4.89
CA ILE A 37 -12.54 -7.10 -4.11
C ILE A 37 -13.62 -8.04 -4.67
N ASP A 38 -14.46 -7.53 -5.57
CA ASP A 38 -15.50 -8.27 -6.28
C ASP A 38 -14.96 -9.16 -7.42
N ARG A 39 -13.70 -8.99 -7.83
CA ARG A 39 -13.10 -9.74 -8.95
C ARG A 39 -12.79 -11.19 -8.58
N GLN A 40 -13.00 -12.08 -9.54
CA GLN A 40 -12.56 -13.47 -9.42
C GLN A 40 -11.03 -13.52 -9.27
N GLY A 41 -10.54 -14.20 -8.23
CA GLY A 41 -9.11 -14.23 -7.90
C GLY A 41 -8.63 -13.08 -7.02
N ALA A 42 -9.54 -12.24 -6.50
CA ALA A 42 -9.18 -11.25 -5.48
C ALA A 42 -8.60 -11.94 -4.23
N ARG A 43 -7.47 -11.41 -3.77
CA ARG A 43 -6.67 -11.89 -2.64
C ARG A 43 -6.41 -10.72 -1.66
N PRO A 44 -7.47 -10.09 -1.12
CA PRO A 44 -7.36 -8.82 -0.40
C PRO A 44 -6.46 -8.90 0.84
N TRP A 45 -6.48 -10.03 1.56
CA TRP A 45 -5.65 -10.22 2.76
C TRP A 45 -4.17 -10.32 2.41
N GLU A 46 -3.81 -11.11 1.39
CA GLU A 46 -2.43 -11.19 0.90
C GLU A 46 -1.94 -9.83 0.41
N VAL A 47 -2.79 -9.07 -0.29
CA VAL A 47 -2.44 -7.73 -0.76
C VAL A 47 -2.23 -6.75 0.41
N VAL A 48 -2.98 -6.89 1.51
CA VAL A 48 -2.73 -6.10 2.73
C VAL A 48 -1.35 -6.43 3.29
N ASP A 49 -1.01 -7.71 3.42
CA ASP A 49 0.29 -8.15 3.92
C ASP A 49 1.44 -7.66 3.02
N GLU A 50 1.31 -7.82 1.69
CA GLU A 50 2.28 -7.28 0.71
C GLU A 50 2.43 -5.76 0.81
N THR A 51 1.34 -5.05 1.12
CA THR A 51 1.38 -3.59 1.30
C THR A 51 2.10 -3.23 2.59
N MET A 52 1.89 -3.97 3.68
CA MET A 52 2.63 -3.78 4.93
C MET A 52 4.12 -4.05 4.76
N GLU A 53 4.49 -5.13 4.05
CA GLU A 53 5.88 -5.43 3.72
C GLU A 53 6.52 -4.29 2.92
N LEU A 54 5.79 -3.72 1.95
CA LEU A 54 6.28 -2.57 1.19
C LEU A 54 6.50 -1.35 2.09
N PHE A 55 5.65 -1.11 3.09
CA PHE A 55 5.82 0.02 4.01
C PHE A 55 7.09 -0.15 4.85
N ILE A 56 7.35 -1.37 5.33
CA ILE A 56 8.59 -1.73 6.05
C ILE A 56 9.81 -1.55 5.14
N GLU A 57 9.77 -2.02 3.89
CA GLU A 57 10.85 -1.87 2.91
C GLU A 57 11.20 -0.40 2.65
N LEU A 58 10.18 0.48 2.68
CA LEU A 58 10.33 1.91 2.46
C LEU A 58 10.68 2.71 3.72
N GLY A 59 10.80 2.05 4.89
CA GLY A 59 11.20 2.68 6.14
C GLY A 59 10.09 3.46 6.85
N ALA A 60 8.83 3.01 6.74
CA ALA A 60 7.71 3.57 7.51
C ALA A 60 7.97 3.46 9.03
N ASP A 61 7.59 4.48 9.78
CA ASP A 61 7.66 4.48 11.24
C ASP A 61 6.42 3.81 11.88
N GLU A 62 6.44 3.57 13.20
CA GLU A 62 5.32 2.94 13.94
C GLU A 62 4.00 3.69 13.83
N LYS A 63 4.00 4.99 13.50
CA LYS A 63 2.76 5.77 13.33
C LYS A 63 2.21 5.66 11.91
N GLN A 64 3.01 5.15 10.97
CA GLN A 64 2.69 4.96 9.57
C GLN A 64 2.36 3.49 9.22
N LEU A 65 2.60 2.56 10.16
CA LEU A 65 2.20 1.15 10.13
C LEU A 65 0.80 0.96 10.74
#